data_AF-A0A7X7R662-F1
#
_entry.id   AF-A0A7X7R662-F1
#
_cell.length_a   1.000
_cell.length_b   1.000
_cell.length_c   1.000
_cell.angle_alpha   90.00
_cell.angle_beta   90.00
_cell.angle_gamma   90.00
#
_symmetry.space_group_name_H-M   'P 1'
#
loop_
_entity.id
_entity.type
_entity.pdbx_description
1 polymer ?
#
loop_
_entity_poly.entity_id
_entity_poly.type
_entity_poly.pdbx_seq_one_letter_code
_entity_poly.pdbx_strand_id
1 'polypeptide(L)'
;MFLASFFTSAGMDDNPTGYLFTWRHFLYIGFAILAFWLLMKLLLKQSEKTKRTAVIVLGILMLLLKYGGEILFVWEWNRFGDSISSFSHPFWDVRTFISFQICGINNVLLPLVIWFNIKPMKDFLYTTSIMGGLAVILYPVGILYGDPFVLTFPIIRSLIVHFLLVFLPCFMIATGDFQLEKKRWKNTFFGALIVSAFAMLGNLFIDPDANNLYLMKNPFLGGPIPLLNSLPNGVHVIFLLVMVFLAFLMEYWLIGKYQRFQHRNNFLADAKEKT
;
A
#
# COMPACT_ATOMS: atom_id res chain seq x y z
N MET A 1 -22.94 13.21 9.98
CA MET A 1 -21.62 13.60 10.52
C MET A 1 -21.44 15.09 10.29
N PHE A 2 -20.91 15.81 11.28
CA PHE A 2 -20.51 17.21 11.09
C PHE A 2 -19.18 17.25 10.31
N LEU A 3 -18.93 18.31 9.55
CA LEU A 3 -17.68 18.44 8.77
C LEU A 3 -16.44 18.34 9.68
N ALA A 4 -16.53 18.86 10.90
CA ALA A 4 -15.49 18.81 11.92
C ALA A 4 -15.21 17.38 12.43
N SER A 5 -16.20 16.50 12.49
CA SER A 5 -16.00 15.10 12.89
C SER A 5 -15.43 14.23 11.76
N PHE A 6 -15.45 14.73 10.51
CA PHE A 6 -14.86 14.04 9.37
C PHE A 6 -13.37 14.35 9.23
N PHE A 7 -12.99 15.63 9.34
CA PHE A 7 -11.61 16.08 9.28
C PHE A 7 -10.98 16.11 10.67
N THR A 8 -10.76 14.93 11.24
CA THR A 8 -10.03 14.77 12.49
C THR A 8 -9.21 13.49 12.52
N SER A 9 -8.08 13.51 13.23
CA SER A 9 -7.31 12.31 13.58
C SER A 9 -7.80 11.64 14.87
N ALA A 10 -8.85 12.14 15.51
CA ALA A 10 -9.43 11.50 16.68
C ALA A 10 -9.81 10.03 16.38
N GLY A 11 -9.45 9.13 17.29
CA GLY A 11 -9.63 7.68 17.13
C GLY A 11 -8.55 7.00 16.28
N MET A 12 -7.55 7.74 15.77
CA MET A 12 -6.40 7.12 15.09
C MET A 12 -5.47 6.35 16.02
N ASP A 13 -5.64 6.44 17.34
CA ASP A 13 -4.90 5.61 18.30
C ASP A 13 -5.65 4.31 18.67
N ASP A 14 -6.91 4.19 18.24
CA ASP A 14 -7.76 3.04 18.53
C ASP A 14 -7.43 1.90 17.57
N ASN A 15 -6.57 0.99 18.02
CA ASN A 15 -6.17 -0.17 17.22
C ASN A 15 -7.39 -0.98 16.74
N PRO A 16 -7.34 -1.53 15.51
CA PRO A 16 -8.49 -2.20 14.90
C PRO A 16 -8.77 -3.60 15.46
N THR A 17 -8.13 -3.97 16.58
CA THR A 17 -8.25 -5.30 17.20
C THR A 17 -9.69 -5.67 17.52
N GLY A 18 -10.55 -4.69 17.82
CA GLY A 18 -11.98 -4.89 18.08
C GLY A 18 -12.82 -5.28 16.86
N TYR A 19 -12.32 -5.13 15.64
CA TYR A 19 -13.04 -5.53 14.43
C TYR A 19 -12.24 -6.42 13.47
N LEU A 20 -10.95 -6.63 13.72
CA LEU A 20 -10.09 -7.55 12.97
C LEU A 20 -10.71 -8.96 12.90
N PHE A 21 -10.80 -9.54 11.69
CA PHE A 21 -11.43 -10.84 11.44
C PHE A 21 -12.90 -10.99 11.90
N THR A 22 -13.61 -9.89 12.12
CA THR A 22 -15.07 -9.89 12.32
C THR A 22 -15.82 -9.68 11.00
N TRP A 23 -17.15 -9.81 10.99
CA TRP A 23 -17.96 -9.53 9.78
C TRP A 23 -17.73 -8.12 9.22
N ARG A 24 -17.45 -7.14 10.08
CA ARG A 24 -17.11 -5.75 9.69
C ARG A 24 -15.83 -5.68 8.86
N HIS A 25 -14.84 -6.48 9.22
CA HIS A 25 -13.60 -6.63 8.47
C HIS A 25 -13.85 -7.31 7.11
N PHE A 26 -14.64 -8.39 7.08
CA PHE A 26 -14.97 -9.05 5.81
C PHE A 26 -15.79 -8.17 4.87
N LEU A 27 -16.60 -7.23 5.38
CA LEU A 27 -17.34 -6.29 4.54
C LEU A 27 -16.43 -5.36 3.74
N TYR A 28 -15.40 -4.76 4.35
CA TYR A 28 -14.52 -3.89 3.58
C TYR A 28 -13.68 -4.71 2.58
N ILE A 29 -13.27 -5.94 2.92
CA ILE A 29 -12.57 -6.83 1.98
C ILE A 29 -13.48 -7.11 0.78
N GLY A 30 -14.74 -7.45 1.04
CA GLY A 30 -15.75 -7.66 0.00
C GLY A 30 -15.93 -6.42 -0.89
N PHE A 31 -16.01 -5.23 -0.28
CA PHE A 31 -16.10 -3.96 -1.01
C PHE A 31 -14.85 -3.72 -1.87
N ALA A 32 -13.64 -3.92 -1.34
CA ALA A 32 -12.39 -3.75 -2.07
C ALA A 32 -12.30 -4.71 -3.27
N ILE A 33 -12.68 -5.98 -3.09
CA ILE A 33 -12.71 -6.98 -4.18
C ILE A 33 -13.74 -6.58 -5.25
N LEU A 34 -14.94 -6.18 -4.85
CA LEU A 34 -15.99 -5.75 -5.76
C LEU A 34 -15.58 -4.50 -6.55
N ALA A 35 -15.04 -3.49 -5.86
CA ALA A 35 -14.55 -2.26 -6.47
C ALA A 35 -13.39 -2.54 -7.44
N PHE A 36 -12.44 -3.39 -7.05
CA PHE A 36 -11.34 -3.84 -7.92
C PHE A 36 -11.88 -4.48 -9.20
N TRP A 37 -12.78 -5.46 -9.07
CA TRP A 37 -13.37 -6.17 -10.21
C TRP A 37 -14.15 -5.22 -11.13
N LEU A 38 -14.99 -4.35 -10.56
CA LEU A 38 -15.79 -3.37 -11.32
C LEU A 38 -14.87 -2.41 -12.07
N LEU A 39 -13.90 -1.79 -11.39
CA LEU A 39 -12.99 -0.84 -12.02
C LEU A 39 -12.15 -1.49 -13.12
N MET A 40 -11.60 -2.69 -12.87
CA MET A 40 -10.88 -3.46 -13.89
C MET A 40 -11.78 -3.72 -15.10
N LYS A 41 -12.99 -4.25 -14.89
CA LYS A 41 -13.92 -4.58 -15.97
C LYS A 41 -14.34 -3.36 -16.79
N LEU A 42 -14.57 -2.23 -16.12
CA LEU A 42 -15.02 -0.99 -16.77
C LEU A 42 -13.88 -0.32 -17.53
N LEU A 43 -12.70 -0.18 -16.92
CA LEU A 43 -11.56 0.55 -17.48
C LEU A 43 -10.84 -0.24 -18.59
N LEU A 44 -10.74 -1.57 -18.48
CA LEU A 44 -10.09 -2.39 -19.53
C LEU A 44 -10.82 -2.31 -20.89
N LYS A 45 -12.13 -2.03 -20.88
CA LYS A 45 -12.95 -1.85 -22.09
C LYS A 45 -12.86 -0.46 -22.72
N GLN A 46 -12.23 0.49 -22.04
CA GLN A 46 -12.15 1.88 -22.54
C GLN A 46 -11.04 2.05 -23.57
N SER A 47 -11.05 3.20 -24.25
CA SER A 47 -9.95 3.62 -25.13
C SER A 47 -8.63 3.80 -24.36
N GLU A 48 -7.49 3.64 -25.04
CA GLU A 48 -6.17 3.88 -24.44
C GLU A 48 -6.02 5.29 -23.84
N LYS A 49 -6.63 6.30 -24.49
CA LYS A 49 -6.66 7.67 -23.95
C LYS A 49 -7.37 7.71 -22.60
N THR A 50 -8.53 7.08 -22.49
CA THR A 50 -9.31 7.01 -21.24
C THR A 50 -8.55 6.26 -20.15
N LYS A 51 -7.92 5.13 -20.47
CA LYS A 51 -7.09 4.35 -19.53
C LYS A 51 -5.96 5.21 -18.97
N ARG A 52 -5.22 5.89 -19.85
CA ARG A 52 -4.13 6.80 -19.45
C ARG A 52 -4.61 7.95 -18.58
N THR A 53 -5.72 8.60 -18.94
CA THR A 53 -6.32 9.66 -18.13
C THR A 53 -6.73 9.14 -16.75
N ALA A 54 -7.36 7.96 -16.67
CA ALA A 54 -7.75 7.35 -15.40
C ALA A 54 -6.53 7.11 -14.51
N VAL A 55 -5.45 6.55 -15.05
CA VAL A 55 -4.20 6.34 -14.32
C VAL A 55 -3.61 7.65 -13.78
N ILE A 56 -3.64 8.73 -14.57
CA ILE A 56 -3.20 10.06 -14.13
C ILE A 56 -4.08 10.57 -12.98
N VAL A 57 -5.39 10.53 -13.14
CA VAL A 57 -6.34 11.01 -12.12
C VAL A 57 -6.20 10.22 -10.82
N LEU A 58 -6.10 8.89 -10.89
CA LEU A 58 -5.91 8.03 -9.72
C LEU A 58 -4.55 8.28 -9.04
N GLY A 59 -3.49 8.53 -9.81
CA GLY A 59 -2.19 8.92 -9.25
C GLY A 59 -2.24 10.28 -8.53
N ILE A 60 -2.94 11.27 -9.10
CA ILE A 60 -3.16 12.57 -8.45
C ILE A 60 -3.97 12.38 -7.16
N LEU A 61 -5.04 11.59 -7.21
CA LEU A 61 -5.85 11.28 -6.03
C LEU A 61 -5.01 10.63 -4.92
N MET A 62 -4.13 9.69 -5.25
CA MET A 62 -3.20 9.06 -4.29
C MET A 62 -2.31 10.10 -3.61
N LEU A 63 -1.72 11.04 -4.37
CA LEU A 63 -0.88 12.11 -3.81
C LEU A 63 -1.69 13.09 -2.94
N LEU A 64 -2.87 13.51 -3.41
CA LEU A 64 -3.76 14.40 -2.65
C LEU A 64 -4.19 13.76 -1.33
N LEU A 65 -4.51 12.48 -1.32
CA LEU A 65 -4.86 11.76 -0.09
C LEU A 65 -3.64 11.58 0.83
N LYS A 66 -2.45 11.25 0.29
CA LYS A 66 -1.22 11.16 1.09
C LYS A 66 -0.94 12.45 1.83
N TYR A 67 -0.86 13.58 1.11
CA TYR A 67 -0.48 14.87 1.69
C TYR A 67 -1.64 15.60 2.37
N GLY A 68 -2.89 15.35 1.96
CA GLY A 68 -4.07 15.85 2.67
C GLY A 68 -4.13 15.35 4.11
N GLY A 69 -3.67 14.11 4.37
CA GLY A 69 -3.52 13.60 5.73
C GLY A 69 -2.46 14.34 6.54
N GLU A 70 -1.33 14.64 5.93
CA GLU A 70 -0.27 15.42 6.61
C GLU A 70 -0.72 16.85 6.90
N ILE A 71 -1.46 17.46 5.97
CA ILE A 71 -2.07 18.78 6.18
C ILE A 71 -3.03 18.74 7.38
N LEU A 72 -3.85 17.69 7.49
CA LEU A 72 -4.74 17.52 8.64
C LEU A 72 -3.95 17.43 9.95
N PHE A 73 -2.92 16.59 10.01
CA PHE A 73 -2.10 16.40 11.21
C PHE A 73 -1.38 17.67 11.65
N VAL A 74 -0.82 18.42 10.69
CA VAL A 74 -0.19 19.73 10.94
C VAL A 74 -1.22 20.76 11.39
N TRP A 75 -2.41 20.78 10.79
CA TRP A 75 -3.47 21.70 11.18
C TRP A 75 -3.95 21.43 12.61
N GLU A 76 -4.20 20.18 12.97
CA GLU A 76 -4.62 19.81 14.33
C GLU A 76 -3.55 20.19 15.36
N TRP A 77 -2.28 19.87 15.08
CA TRP A 77 -1.16 20.25 15.96
C TRP A 77 -1.15 21.76 16.24
N ASN A 78 -1.26 22.58 15.20
CA ASN A 78 -1.24 24.05 15.34
C ASN A 78 -2.51 24.61 15.99
N ARG A 79 -3.67 23.96 15.80
CA ARG A 79 -4.96 24.45 16.29
C ARG A 79 -5.18 24.18 17.77
N PHE A 80 -4.82 22.99 18.23
CA PHE A 80 -5.14 22.49 19.57
C PHE A 80 -3.97 22.58 20.54
N GLY A 81 -2.74 22.74 20.05
CA GLY A 81 -1.54 22.84 20.90
C GLY A 81 -1.08 21.52 21.53
N ASP A 82 -1.94 20.50 21.50
CA ASP A 82 -1.68 19.12 21.91
C ASP A 82 -2.00 18.15 20.76
N SER A 83 -1.41 16.95 20.80
CA SER A 83 -1.64 15.90 19.81
C SER A 83 -3.01 15.24 20.02
N ILE A 84 -3.95 15.43 19.08
CA ILE A 84 -5.26 14.73 19.09
C ILE A 84 -5.08 13.22 18.90
N SER A 85 -4.05 12.83 18.14
CA SER A 85 -3.59 11.45 18.04
C SER A 85 -2.07 11.40 18.11
N SER A 86 -1.50 10.23 18.36
CA SER A 86 -0.05 10.00 18.31
C SER A 86 0.60 10.33 16.95
N PHE A 87 -0.21 10.53 15.91
CA PHE A 87 0.23 10.90 14.56
C PHE A 87 0.26 12.41 14.30
N SER A 88 -0.36 13.24 15.15
CA SER A 88 -0.32 14.70 15.00
C SER A 88 1.10 15.22 15.24
N HIS A 89 1.61 16.06 14.34
CA HIS A 89 2.98 16.56 14.39
C HIS A 89 3.12 17.97 13.76
N PRO A 90 4.15 18.76 14.13
CA PRO A 90 4.37 20.08 13.57
C PRO A 90 4.83 20.04 12.10
N PHE A 91 4.63 21.15 11.37
CA PHE A 91 5.01 21.28 9.96
C PHE A 91 6.48 21.00 9.68
N TRP A 92 7.37 21.41 10.60
CA TRP A 92 8.82 21.28 10.42
C TRP A 92 9.37 19.90 10.80
N ASP A 93 8.50 18.96 11.16
CA ASP A 93 8.90 17.56 11.35
C ASP A 93 9.22 16.93 10.00
N VAL A 94 10.44 16.37 9.86
CA VAL A 94 10.89 15.67 8.65
C VAL A 94 9.94 14.52 8.28
N ARG A 95 9.33 13.86 9.29
CA ARG A 95 8.38 12.76 9.13
C ARG A 95 7.09 13.19 8.40
N THR A 96 6.76 14.48 8.41
CA THR A 96 5.61 15.07 7.69
C THR A 96 5.72 14.81 6.18
N PHE A 97 6.90 15.05 5.61
CA PHE A 97 7.09 15.01 4.16
C PHE A 97 7.70 13.69 3.68
N ILE A 98 8.48 13.05 4.55
CA ILE A 98 9.26 11.87 4.23
C ILE A 98 8.76 10.70 5.06
N SER A 99 8.19 9.70 4.38
CA SER A 99 7.82 8.45 5.04
C SER A 99 8.99 7.48 5.02
N PHE A 100 9.27 6.87 6.17
CA PHE A 100 10.22 5.76 6.31
C PHE A 100 9.55 4.39 6.22
N GLN A 101 8.24 4.35 5.98
CA GLN A 101 7.45 3.13 5.78
C GLN A 101 7.27 2.86 4.29
N ILE A 102 7.31 1.59 3.88
CA ILE A 102 7.26 1.20 2.47
C ILE A 102 5.96 1.63 1.78
N CYS A 103 4.81 1.56 2.46
CA CYS A 103 3.54 2.02 1.91
C CYS A 103 3.53 3.53 1.69
N GLY A 104 4.10 4.31 2.62
CA GLY A 104 4.20 5.77 2.51
C GLY A 104 5.17 6.20 1.40
N ILE A 105 6.29 5.49 1.24
CA ILE A 105 7.22 5.67 0.12
C ILE A 105 6.51 5.36 -1.20
N ASN A 106 5.81 4.23 -1.27
CA ASN A 106 5.11 3.80 -2.49
C ASN A 106 3.96 4.72 -2.88
N ASN A 107 3.26 5.32 -1.92
CA ASN A 107 2.21 6.32 -2.20
C ASN A 107 2.72 7.53 -2.99
N VAL A 108 4.02 7.84 -2.89
CA VAL A 108 4.65 8.93 -3.65
C VAL A 108 5.35 8.40 -4.90
N LEU A 109 6.14 7.34 -4.76
CA LEU A 109 6.95 6.83 -5.88
C LEU A 109 6.12 6.13 -6.96
N LEU A 110 5.02 5.47 -6.61
CA LEU A 110 4.22 4.71 -7.57
C LEU A 110 3.62 5.61 -8.67
N PRO A 111 2.91 6.73 -8.37
CA PRO A 111 2.45 7.66 -9.40
C PRO A 111 3.60 8.20 -10.26
N LEU A 112 4.72 8.59 -9.65
CA LEU A 112 5.87 9.14 -10.36
C LEU A 112 6.48 8.12 -11.34
N VAL A 113 6.68 6.89 -10.89
CA VAL A 113 7.25 5.83 -11.74
C VAL A 113 6.31 5.43 -12.87
N ILE A 114 5.00 5.50 -12.66
CA ILE A 114 4.01 5.31 -13.72
C ILE A 114 4.07 6.45 -14.73
N TRP A 115 4.01 7.70 -14.29
CA TRP A 115 3.95 8.88 -15.18
C TRP A 115 5.22 9.09 -15.99
N PHE A 116 6.39 8.89 -15.35
CA PHE A 116 7.69 9.06 -16.00
C PHE A 116 8.25 7.76 -16.58
N ASN A 117 7.50 6.65 -16.47
CA ASN A 117 7.87 5.35 -17.02
C ASN A 117 9.29 4.87 -16.60
N ILE A 118 9.61 4.99 -15.30
CA ILE A 118 10.95 4.66 -14.78
C ILE A 118 11.12 3.13 -14.68
N LYS A 119 11.51 2.50 -15.80
CA LYS A 119 11.49 1.04 -15.97
C LYS A 119 12.15 0.23 -14.85
N PRO A 120 13.36 0.57 -14.36
CA PRO A 120 14.03 -0.23 -13.34
C PRO A 120 13.28 -0.25 -11.99
N MET A 121 12.52 0.81 -11.70
CA MET A 121 11.78 0.93 -10.45
C MET A 121 10.42 0.23 -10.50
N LYS A 122 9.87 -0.05 -11.69
CA LYS A 122 8.55 -0.70 -11.82
C LYS A 122 8.53 -2.09 -11.19
N ASP A 123 9.59 -2.90 -11.38
CA ASP A 123 9.68 -4.24 -10.79
C ASP A 123 9.54 -4.19 -9.26
N PHE A 124 10.30 -3.31 -8.61
CA PHE A 124 10.24 -3.11 -7.17
C PHE A 124 8.92 -2.50 -6.71
N LEU A 125 8.51 -1.37 -7.28
CA LEU A 125 7.34 -0.63 -6.81
C LEU A 125 6.04 -1.36 -7.06
N TYR A 126 5.88 -2.03 -8.20
CA TYR A 126 4.62 -2.70 -8.51
C TYR A 126 4.40 -3.87 -7.55
N THR A 127 5.45 -4.67 -7.35
CA THR A 127 5.38 -5.84 -6.46
C THR A 127 5.18 -5.44 -5.00
N THR A 128 5.97 -4.48 -4.51
CA THR A 128 5.81 -3.98 -3.14
C THR A 128 4.51 -3.23 -2.91
N SER A 129 3.95 -2.55 -3.91
CA SER A 129 2.65 -1.88 -3.78
C SER A 129 1.50 -2.89 -3.72
N ILE A 130 1.54 -3.93 -4.56
CA ILE A 130 0.55 -5.03 -4.50
C ILE A 130 0.62 -5.70 -3.14
N MET A 131 1.81 -6.13 -2.71
CA MET A 131 2.00 -6.79 -1.42
C MET A 131 1.62 -5.89 -0.24
N GLY A 132 2.11 -4.65 -0.21
CA GLY A 132 1.83 -3.70 0.86
C GLY A 132 0.35 -3.37 0.95
N GLY A 133 -0.30 -3.06 -0.18
CA GLY A 133 -1.73 -2.79 -0.22
C GLY A 133 -2.57 -3.99 0.20
N LEU A 134 -2.23 -5.21 -0.25
CA LEU A 134 -2.90 -6.43 0.20
C LEU A 134 -2.67 -6.71 1.68
N ALA A 135 -1.47 -6.49 2.22
CA ALA A 135 -1.18 -6.67 3.63
C ALA A 135 -2.11 -5.81 4.50
N VAL A 136 -2.32 -4.54 4.12
CA VAL A 136 -3.25 -3.65 4.83
C VAL A 136 -4.70 -4.07 4.65
N ILE A 137 -5.10 -4.45 3.44
CA ILE A 137 -6.47 -4.90 3.15
C ILE A 137 -6.77 -6.25 3.83
N LEU A 138 -5.79 -7.09 4.13
CA LEU A 138 -6.05 -8.38 4.80
C LEU A 138 -5.81 -8.33 6.31
N TYR A 139 -4.96 -7.41 6.75
CA TYR A 139 -4.54 -7.26 8.13
C TYR A 139 -4.25 -5.78 8.43
N PRO A 140 -5.30 -4.96 8.66
CA PRO A 140 -5.18 -3.50 8.75
C PRO A 140 -4.57 -2.98 10.07
N VAL A 141 -3.97 -3.85 10.88
CA VAL A 141 -3.38 -3.47 12.17
C VAL A 141 -2.28 -2.43 11.96
N GLY A 142 -2.38 -1.33 12.72
CA GLY A 142 -1.43 -0.21 12.65
C GLY A 142 -1.64 0.73 11.46
N ILE A 143 -2.75 0.60 10.71
CA ILE A 143 -2.98 1.37 9.48
C ILE A 143 -4.44 1.81 9.30
N LEU A 144 -5.42 0.99 9.69
CA LEU A 144 -6.80 1.43 9.90
C LEU A 144 -7.07 1.47 11.39
N TYR A 145 -7.63 2.58 11.87
CA TYR A 145 -7.88 2.84 13.27
C TYR A 145 -9.34 3.26 13.48
N GLY A 146 -9.84 3.19 14.71
CA GLY A 146 -11.20 3.60 15.06
C GLY A 146 -12.29 2.59 14.66
N ASP A 147 -13.55 3.02 14.71
CA ASP A 147 -14.70 2.20 14.30
C ASP A 147 -14.82 2.15 12.76
N PRO A 148 -14.92 0.95 12.14
CA PRO A 148 -14.98 0.80 10.68
C PRO A 148 -16.22 1.46 10.03
N PHE A 149 -17.27 1.80 10.79
CA PHE A 149 -18.46 2.49 10.30
C PHE A 149 -18.42 4.01 10.51
N VAL A 150 -17.45 4.51 11.28
CA VAL A 150 -17.25 5.95 11.45
C VAL A 150 -16.26 6.42 10.40
N LEU A 151 -16.78 6.83 9.25
CA LEU A 151 -15.97 7.33 8.14
C LEU A 151 -15.33 8.69 8.50
N THR A 152 -14.07 8.65 8.89
CA THR A 152 -13.20 9.83 9.02
C THR A 152 -12.30 9.96 7.81
N PHE A 153 -11.76 11.16 7.59
CA PHE A 153 -10.82 11.41 6.50
C PHE A 153 -9.59 10.48 6.55
N PRO A 154 -8.94 10.23 7.70
CA PRO A 154 -7.84 9.26 7.77
C PRO A 154 -8.22 7.83 7.36
N ILE A 155 -9.41 7.35 7.74
CA ILE A 155 -9.87 6.00 7.35
C ILE A 155 -10.10 5.94 5.84
N ILE A 156 -10.82 6.92 5.27
CA ILE A 156 -11.06 6.97 3.82
C ILE A 156 -9.74 7.09 3.05
N ARG A 157 -8.84 7.98 3.49
CA ARG A 157 -7.49 8.12 2.95
C ARG A 157 -6.80 6.76 2.94
N SER A 158 -6.71 6.10 4.09
CA SER A 158 -5.98 4.84 4.24
C SER A 158 -6.57 3.73 3.37
N LEU A 159 -7.90 3.57 3.35
CA LEU A 159 -8.56 2.60 2.48
C LEU A 159 -8.29 2.85 0.99
N ILE A 160 -8.45 4.10 0.53
CA ILE A 160 -8.29 4.44 -0.88
C ILE A 160 -6.82 4.31 -1.31
N VAL A 161 -5.86 4.83 -0.55
CA VAL A 161 -4.44 4.76 -0.97
C VAL A 161 -3.96 3.31 -1.06
N HIS A 162 -4.32 2.46 -0.09
CA HIS A 162 -3.93 1.04 -0.13
C HIS A 162 -4.67 0.25 -1.20
N PHE A 163 -5.94 0.58 -1.47
CA PHE A 163 -6.65 0.06 -2.63
C PHE A 163 -5.92 0.42 -3.93
N LEU A 164 -5.48 1.67 -4.08
CA LEU A 164 -4.77 2.14 -5.27
C LEU A 164 -3.36 1.56 -5.40
N LEU A 165 -2.68 1.25 -4.29
CA LEU A 165 -1.41 0.51 -4.29
C LEU A 165 -1.56 -0.89 -4.90
N VAL A 166 -2.72 -1.54 -4.75
CA VAL A 166 -3.00 -2.83 -5.43
C VAL A 166 -3.52 -2.61 -6.84
N PHE A 167 -4.49 -1.71 -7.00
CA PHE A 167 -5.22 -1.50 -8.25
C PHE A 167 -4.31 -1.01 -9.37
N LEU A 168 -3.51 0.05 -9.15
CA LEU A 168 -2.70 0.66 -10.21
C LEU A 168 -1.68 -0.32 -10.81
N PRO A 169 -0.84 -1.02 -10.04
CA PRO A 169 0.10 -1.99 -10.61
C PRO A 169 -0.61 -3.12 -11.35
N CYS A 170 -1.69 -3.66 -10.79
CA CYS A 170 -2.47 -4.73 -11.44
C CYS A 170 -3.09 -4.26 -12.75
N PHE A 171 -3.60 -3.03 -12.79
CA PHE A 171 -4.15 -2.41 -13.98
C PHE A 171 -3.08 -2.23 -15.06
N MET A 172 -1.90 -1.71 -14.71
CA MET A 172 -0.75 -1.56 -15.62
C MET A 172 -0.23 -2.92 -16.15
N ILE A 173 -0.30 -3.97 -15.35
CA ILE A 173 0.02 -5.33 -15.78
C ILE A 173 -1.05 -5.85 -16.75
N ALA A 174 -2.33 -5.61 -16.46
CA ALA A 174 -3.44 -6.08 -17.28
C ALA A 174 -3.56 -5.36 -18.62
N THR A 175 -3.16 -4.08 -18.71
CA THR A 175 -3.06 -3.33 -19.99
C THR A 175 -1.84 -3.72 -20.80
N GLY A 176 -0.89 -4.46 -20.22
CA GLY A 176 0.35 -4.86 -20.89
C GLY A 176 1.47 -3.81 -20.84
N ASP A 177 1.26 -2.68 -20.14
CA ASP A 177 2.27 -1.63 -19.95
C ASP A 177 3.46 -2.08 -19.10
N PHE A 178 3.28 -3.17 -18.34
CA PHE A 178 4.34 -3.79 -17.59
C PHE A 178 4.22 -5.30 -17.60
N GLN A 179 5.35 -5.97 -17.83
CA GLN A 179 5.49 -7.40 -17.65
C GLN A 179 6.50 -7.67 -16.55
N LEU A 180 6.17 -8.64 -15.70
CA LEU A 180 7.02 -9.02 -14.59
C LEU A 180 7.90 -10.17 -15.06
N GLU A 181 9.18 -9.90 -15.28
CA GLU A 181 10.11 -10.90 -15.79
C GLU A 181 10.95 -11.49 -14.67
N LYS A 182 11.01 -12.82 -14.61
CA LYS A 182 11.86 -13.52 -13.63
C LYS A 182 13.31 -13.04 -13.65
N LYS A 183 13.86 -12.68 -14.82
CA LYS A 183 15.25 -12.18 -14.96
C LYS A 183 15.50 -10.85 -14.24
N ARG A 184 14.44 -10.07 -13.99
CA ARG A 184 14.48 -8.75 -13.35
C ARG A 184 14.24 -8.77 -11.85
N TRP A 185 14.19 -9.96 -11.21
CA TRP A 185 14.02 -10.10 -9.75
C TRP A 185 15.04 -9.29 -8.93
N LYS A 186 16.24 -9.09 -9.47
CA LYS A 186 17.30 -8.28 -8.84
C LYS A 186 16.86 -6.84 -8.60
N ASN A 187 16.02 -6.27 -9.46
CA ASN A 187 15.50 -4.90 -9.29
C ASN A 187 14.65 -4.80 -8.03
N THR A 188 13.76 -5.77 -7.80
CA THR A 188 12.96 -5.87 -6.58
C THR A 188 13.84 -6.07 -5.34
N PHE A 189 14.85 -6.94 -5.43
CA PHE A 189 15.80 -7.16 -4.34
C PHE A 189 16.57 -5.89 -3.96
N PHE A 190 17.16 -5.19 -4.93
CA PHE A 190 17.90 -3.95 -4.67
C PHE A 190 16.99 -2.83 -4.16
N GLY A 191 15.79 -2.69 -4.73
CA GLY A 191 14.82 -1.72 -4.23
C GLY A 191 14.43 -2.00 -2.77
N ALA A 192 14.21 -3.27 -2.41
CA ALA A 192 13.90 -3.66 -1.04
C ALA A 192 15.07 -3.37 -0.08
N LEU A 193 16.31 -3.62 -0.51
CA LEU A 193 17.52 -3.27 0.23
C LEU A 193 17.63 -1.77 0.47
N ILE A 194 17.44 -0.96 -0.57
CA ILE A 194 17.50 0.51 -0.48
C ILE A 194 16.43 1.05 0.47
N VAL A 195 15.19 0.58 0.33
CA VAL A 195 14.09 1.01 1.22
C VAL A 195 14.30 0.54 2.65
N SER A 196 14.85 -0.67 2.86
CA SER A 196 15.17 -1.15 4.20
C SER A 196 16.31 -0.34 4.84
N ALA A 197 17.34 0.01 4.07
CA ALA A 197 18.41 0.89 4.54
C ALA A 197 17.86 2.28 4.87
N PHE A 198 16.97 2.81 4.03
CA PHE A 198 16.32 4.09 4.27
C PHE A 198 15.45 4.08 5.54
N ALA A 199 14.65 3.03 5.75
CA ALA A 199 13.87 2.85 6.97
C ALA A 199 14.78 2.73 8.21
N MET A 200 15.92 2.05 8.09
CA MET A 200 16.92 1.95 9.15
C MET A 200 17.52 3.32 9.49
N LEU A 201 17.79 4.18 8.50
CA LEU A 201 18.21 5.57 8.78
C LEU A 201 17.15 6.32 9.60
N GLY A 202 15.88 6.15 9.26
CA GLY A 202 14.76 6.69 10.04
C GLY A 202 14.79 6.21 11.49
N ASN A 203 14.97 4.90 11.71
CA ASN A 203 15.05 4.30 13.03
C ASN A 203 16.28 4.71 13.84
N LEU A 204 17.42 4.97 13.21
CA LEU A 204 18.66 5.27 13.95
C LEU A 204 18.83 6.76 14.23
N PHE A 205 18.35 7.63 13.35
CA PHE A 205 18.71 9.06 13.37
C PHE A 205 17.53 10.02 13.43
N ILE A 206 16.32 9.59 13.09
CA ILE A 206 15.15 10.48 13.03
C ILE A 206 14.19 10.21 14.18
N ASP A 207 13.78 8.95 14.34
CA ASP A 207 12.87 8.53 15.40
C ASP A 207 13.17 7.08 15.83
N PRO A 208 13.95 6.91 16.92
CA PRO A 208 14.28 5.61 17.48
C PRO A 208 13.09 4.75 17.94
N ASP A 209 11.95 5.38 18.21
CA ASP A 209 10.75 4.68 18.68
C ASP A 209 9.78 4.30 17.56
N ALA A 210 9.94 4.85 16.35
CA ALA A 210 9.08 4.58 15.19
C ALA A 210 9.07 3.11 14.73
N ASN A 211 10.18 2.38 14.92
CA ASN A 211 10.33 0.98 14.50
C ASN A 211 9.89 0.73 13.04
N ASN A 212 10.35 1.58 12.13
CA ASN A 212 10.04 1.54 10.70
C ASN A 212 10.38 0.18 10.09
N LEU A 213 9.45 -0.34 9.27
CA LEU A 213 9.48 -1.69 8.70
C LEU A 213 9.71 -2.82 9.72
N TYR A 214 9.49 -2.54 11.01
CA TYR A 214 9.68 -3.47 12.10
C TYR A 214 11.11 -4.03 12.15
N LEU A 215 12.10 -3.17 11.91
CA LEU A 215 13.51 -3.56 11.88
C LEU A 215 14.16 -3.62 13.27
N MET A 216 13.55 -3.00 14.28
CA MET A 216 14.15 -2.84 15.62
C MET A 216 13.47 -3.73 16.67
N LYS A 217 12.14 -3.66 16.77
CA LYS A 217 11.33 -4.34 17.79
C LYS A 217 10.28 -5.22 17.12
N ASN A 218 10.00 -6.39 17.69
CA ASN A 218 8.97 -7.28 17.18
C ASN A 218 7.57 -6.64 17.40
N PRO A 219 6.81 -6.33 16.33
CA PRO A 219 5.52 -5.66 16.44
C PRO A 219 4.40 -6.60 16.87
N PHE A 220 4.66 -7.90 16.90
CA PHE A 220 3.68 -8.93 17.24
C PHE A 220 3.74 -9.36 18.70
N LEU A 221 4.66 -8.78 19.50
CA LEU A 221 4.73 -9.03 20.94
C LEU A 221 3.42 -8.66 21.62
N GLY A 222 2.88 -9.56 22.44
CA GLY A 222 1.54 -9.43 23.04
C GLY A 222 0.38 -9.63 22.07
N GLY A 223 0.66 -9.91 20.78
CA GLY A 223 -0.34 -10.11 19.75
C GLY A 223 -1.02 -11.49 19.77
N PRO A 224 -2.12 -11.65 19.01
CA PRO A 224 -2.94 -12.86 19.02
C PRO A 224 -2.34 -14.03 18.22
N ILE A 225 -1.23 -13.81 17.48
CA ILE A 225 -0.61 -14.83 16.63
C ILE A 225 0.54 -15.50 17.39
N PRO A 226 0.38 -16.74 17.91
CA PRO A 226 1.34 -17.32 18.87
C PRO A 226 2.76 -17.45 18.34
N LEU A 227 2.91 -17.84 17.06
CA LEU A 227 4.22 -17.96 16.44
C LEU A 227 4.94 -16.62 16.35
N LEU A 228 4.25 -15.56 15.93
CA LEU A 228 4.87 -14.24 15.74
C LEU A 228 5.14 -13.54 17.07
N ASN A 229 4.25 -13.70 18.03
CA ASN A 229 4.37 -13.14 19.37
C ASN A 229 5.56 -13.73 20.14
N SER A 230 5.89 -15.00 19.92
CA SER A 230 7.02 -15.65 20.61
C SER A 230 8.40 -15.32 20.02
N LEU A 231 8.49 -14.62 18.89
CA LEU A 231 9.79 -14.32 18.26
C LEU A 231 10.56 -13.22 19.02
N PRO A 232 11.85 -13.43 19.32
CA PRO A 232 12.69 -12.38 19.88
C PRO A 232 12.88 -11.18 18.93
N ASN A 233 13.25 -10.04 19.51
CA ASN A 233 13.76 -8.90 18.74
C ASN A 233 14.97 -9.33 17.89
N GLY A 234 15.08 -8.80 16.66
CA GLY A 234 16.05 -9.24 15.65
C GLY A 234 15.64 -10.50 14.88
N VAL A 235 15.22 -11.57 15.56
CA VAL A 235 14.82 -12.83 14.88
C VAL A 235 13.56 -12.64 14.04
N HIS A 236 12.60 -11.85 14.52
CA HIS A 236 11.40 -11.50 13.76
C HIS A 236 11.71 -10.82 12.41
N VAL A 237 12.82 -10.08 12.30
CA VAL A 237 13.23 -9.44 11.04
C VAL A 237 13.59 -10.50 10.00
N ILE A 238 14.34 -11.54 10.39
CA ILE A 238 14.67 -12.67 9.51
C ILE A 238 13.38 -13.36 9.04
N PHE A 239 12.46 -13.60 9.98
CA PHE A 239 11.17 -14.19 9.65
C PHE A 239 10.37 -13.32 8.66
N LEU A 240 10.26 -12.01 8.93
CA LEU A 240 9.56 -11.06 8.04
C LEU A 240 10.20 -11.01 6.67
N LEU A 241 11.53 -11.00 6.58
CA LEU A 241 12.26 -11.04 5.30
C LEU A 241 11.94 -12.31 4.51
N VAL A 242 11.92 -13.47 5.17
CA VAL A 242 11.53 -14.74 4.53
C VAL A 242 10.09 -14.68 4.04
N MET A 243 9.15 -14.19 4.86
CA MET A 243 7.74 -14.07 4.47
C MET A 243 7.53 -13.12 3.30
N VAL A 244 8.19 -11.97 3.31
CA VAL A 244 8.18 -10.99 2.22
C VAL A 244 8.78 -11.61 0.95
N PHE A 245 9.89 -12.35 1.06
CA PHE A 245 10.48 -13.05 -0.08
C PHE A 245 9.54 -14.11 -0.66
N LEU A 246 8.88 -14.91 0.18
CA LEU A 246 7.89 -15.90 -0.27
C LEU A 246 6.69 -15.23 -0.94
N ALA A 247 6.23 -14.10 -0.42
CA ALA A 247 5.17 -13.32 -1.02
C ALA A 247 5.56 -12.77 -2.40
N PHE A 248 6.80 -12.29 -2.57
CA PHE A 248 7.32 -11.93 -3.90
C PHE A 248 7.32 -13.14 -4.84
N LEU A 249 7.82 -14.30 -4.41
CA LEU A 249 7.82 -15.50 -5.26
C LEU A 249 6.40 -15.90 -5.69
N MET A 250 5.44 -15.85 -4.76
CA MET A 250 4.04 -16.12 -5.02
C MET A 250 3.47 -15.13 -6.05
N GLU A 251 3.74 -13.84 -5.88
CA GLU A 251 3.30 -12.80 -6.80
C GLU A 251 3.88 -13.01 -8.21
N TYR A 252 5.20 -13.25 -8.32
CA TYR A 252 5.85 -13.57 -9.59
C TYR A 252 5.24 -14.79 -10.28
N TRP A 253 4.86 -15.80 -9.50
CA TRP A 253 4.23 -17.00 -10.01
C TRP A 253 2.80 -16.73 -10.50
N LEU A 254 1.99 -16.00 -9.74
CA LEU A 254 0.60 -15.65 -10.08
C LEU A 254 0.54 -14.76 -11.32
N ILE A 255 1.29 -13.66 -11.34
CA ILE A 255 1.35 -12.74 -12.47
C ILE A 255 1.89 -13.46 -13.71
N GLY A 256 2.94 -14.26 -13.55
CA GLY A 256 3.50 -15.04 -14.66
C GLY A 256 2.51 -16.06 -15.22
N LYS A 257 1.65 -16.67 -14.39
CA LYS A 257 0.55 -17.54 -14.87
C LYS A 257 -0.49 -16.74 -15.64
N TYR A 258 -0.92 -15.59 -15.11
CA TYR A 258 -1.89 -14.71 -15.77
C TYR A 258 -1.41 -14.24 -17.15
N GLN A 259 -0.16 -13.79 -17.25
CA GLN A 259 0.42 -13.31 -18.51
C GLN A 259 0.51 -14.42 -19.57
N ARG A 260 0.88 -15.66 -19.18
CA ARG A 260 0.85 -16.81 -20.10
C ARG A 260 -0.56 -17.13 -20.58
N PHE A 261 -1.56 -17.03 -19.71
CA PHE A 261 -2.97 -17.24 -20.08
C PHE A 261 -3.46 -16.20 -21.08
N GLN A 262 -3.16 -14.92 -20.84
CA GLN A 262 -3.49 -13.82 -21.76
C GLN A 262 -2.84 -14.02 -23.14
N HIS A 263 -1.54 -14.32 -23.18
CA HIS A 263 -0.81 -14.58 -24.43
C HIS A 263 -1.44 -15.73 -25.23
N ARG A 264 -1.84 -16.81 -24.55
CA ARG A 264 -2.50 -17.96 -25.21
C ARG A 264 -3.85 -17.57 -25.81
N ASN A 265 -4.64 -16.75 -25.11
CA ASN A 265 -5.97 -16.34 -25.60
C ASN A 265 -5.86 -15.40 -26.81
N ASN A 266 -4.92 -14.47 -26.79
CA ASN A 266 -4.67 -13.58 -27.93
C ASN A 266 -4.24 -14.38 -29.17
N PHE A 267 -3.31 -15.32 -29.00
CA PHE A 267 -2.91 -16.22 -30.09
C PHE A 267 -4.08 -17.00 -30.70
N LEU A 268 -5.02 -17.48 -29.86
CA LEU A 268 -6.21 -18.18 -30.34
C LEU A 268 -7.22 -17.26 -31.03
N ALA A 269 -7.34 -16.00 -30.61
CA ALA A 269 -8.19 -15.01 -31.26
C ALA A 269 -7.63 -14.66 -32.66
N ASP A 270 -6.33 -14.38 -32.74
CA ASP A 270 -5.63 -14.07 -33.99
C ASP A 270 -5.68 -15.25 -34.99
N ALA A 271 -5.67 -16.49 -34.48
CA ALA A 271 -5.80 -17.69 -35.31
C ALA A 271 -7.22 -17.84 -35.89
N LYS A 272 -8.26 -17.46 -35.14
CA LYS A 272 -9.66 -17.50 -35.60
C LYS A 272 -9.99 -16.43 -36.63
N GLU A 273 -9.35 -15.26 -36.56
CA GLU A 273 -9.54 -14.21 -37.57
C GLU A 273 -8.92 -14.56 -38.93
N LYS A 274 -7.99 -15.53 -38.95
CA LYS A 274 -7.28 -15.99 -40.16
C LYS A 274 -7.92 -17.20 -40.84
N THR A 275 -8.98 -17.78 -40.26
CA THR A 275 -9.73 -18.93 -40.79
C THR A 275 -11.13 -18.52 -41.20
#